data_AF-A0A1I5ABR9-F1
#
_entry.id   AF-A0A1I5ABR9-F1
#
_cell.length_a   1.000
_cell.length_b   1.000
_cell.length_c   1.000
_cell.angle_alpha   90.00
_cell.angle_beta   90.00
_cell.angle_gamma   90.00
#
_symmetry.space_group_name_H-M   'P 1'
#
loop_
_entity.id
_entity.type
_entity.pdbx_description
1 polymer ?
#
loop_
_entity_poly.entity_id
_entity_poly.type
_entity_poly.pdbx_seq_one_letter_code
_entity_poly.pdbx_strand_id
1 'polypeptide(L)'
;MGIRLTHVVLLSFFFATPAFAFDSGSTGSDGILSPNVDSEIQVPASGILNYSSIDIPSGVTVRFLRNSLNTPVTLLVAGDATIAGSINVSGQAAPDANGAGNGNVADDGLPGEGGPGGYAGGLGGTIDSIPANARNGQAGIGPGGGRPAPGTAYNCFGGGGSFGTRGEAAGCGGTQSDSYANPDLLPMVGGSGGAGGTGFLSLGGSGGGGGGGALLIAVSGTLQLTGSILANGGNGGDVGNAVNAGGTTGGGGSGGAIRLVATTLTGNGTVNAVGGIGGTFSSYTNTTDGGAGRIRFEAETFQRTASTNPPYTQGLPGSLFVDGLPTIRISAVAGQPAPAEPTGHSDIILPANAPNPVAVDLATTGVPLGTTISVVLTPPHGAPTMSVSSALQGTIDAATATANVSLPDGPSVLLATLSYSVAGAQQQALSRFTGGEKVISVELAASIGGNATTTLVTASGRRVIL
;
A
#
# COMPACT_ATOMS: atom_id res chain seq x y z
N MET A 1 2.56 37.90 75.24
CA MET A 1 2.49 38.01 73.77
C MET A 1 3.10 36.73 73.20
N GLY A 2 2.28 35.72 72.91
CA GLY A 2 2.75 34.41 72.43
C GLY A 2 1.77 33.91 71.38
N ILE A 3 2.14 34.06 70.11
CA ILE A 3 1.32 33.67 68.95
C ILE A 3 1.54 32.17 68.73
N ARG A 4 0.48 31.36 68.90
CA ARG A 4 0.47 29.96 68.50
C ARG A 4 0.19 29.87 67.00
N LEU A 5 1.16 29.37 66.23
CA LEU A 5 1.00 29.03 64.81
C LEU A 5 0.38 27.63 64.70
N THR A 6 -0.90 27.56 64.34
CA THR A 6 -1.59 26.33 63.99
C THR A 6 -1.17 25.92 62.57
N HIS A 7 -0.44 24.82 62.44
CA HIS A 7 -0.07 24.27 61.14
C HIS A 7 -1.25 23.48 60.56
N VAL A 8 -1.84 24.01 59.49
CA VAL A 8 -2.83 23.29 58.67
C VAL A 8 -2.05 22.43 57.68
N VAL A 9 -2.06 21.11 57.88
CA VAL A 9 -1.53 20.14 56.91
C VAL A 9 -2.60 19.94 55.83
N LEU A 10 -2.34 20.48 54.64
CA LEU A 10 -3.18 20.27 53.47
C LEU A 10 -2.85 18.89 52.88
N LEU A 11 -3.74 17.92 53.07
CA LEU A 11 -3.60 16.57 52.51
C LEU A 11 -4.06 16.59 51.05
N SER A 12 -3.12 16.72 50.11
CA SER A 12 -3.39 16.63 48.67
C SER A 12 -3.70 15.17 48.29
N PHE A 13 -4.98 14.85 48.09
CA PHE A 13 -5.41 13.60 47.46
C PHE A 13 -5.06 13.65 45.97
N PHE A 14 -3.98 12.98 45.57
CA PHE A 14 -3.78 12.60 44.17
C PHE A 14 -4.79 11.52 43.82
N PHE A 15 -5.87 11.89 43.12
CA PHE A 15 -6.66 10.91 42.40
C PHE A 15 -5.82 10.37 41.25
N ALA A 16 -5.28 9.15 41.41
CA ALA A 16 -4.77 8.39 40.30
C ALA A 16 -5.96 8.08 39.39
N THR A 17 -6.14 8.86 38.33
CA THR A 17 -6.98 8.45 37.21
C THR A 17 -6.44 7.13 36.70
N PRO A 18 -7.23 6.03 36.65
CA PRO A 18 -6.76 4.84 35.98
C PRO A 18 -6.48 5.24 34.52
N ALA A 19 -5.21 5.20 34.12
CA ALA A 19 -4.91 5.15 32.71
C ALA A 19 -5.53 3.84 32.23
N PHE A 20 -6.60 3.92 31.45
CA PHE A 20 -7.14 2.75 30.79
C PHE A 20 -6.03 2.25 29.86
N ALA A 21 -5.54 1.05 30.10
CA ALA A 21 -4.61 0.38 29.22
C ALA A 21 -5.22 0.33 27.81
N PHE A 22 -4.37 0.56 26.81
CA PHE A 22 -4.73 0.43 25.42
C PHE A 22 -5.49 -0.88 25.14
N ASP A 23 -6.58 -0.77 24.38
CA ASP A 23 -7.36 -1.91 23.91
C ASP A 23 -7.20 -2.05 22.39
N SER A 24 -6.69 -3.20 21.96
CA SER A 24 -6.56 -3.56 20.55
C SER A 24 -7.91 -3.76 19.85
N GLY A 25 -8.99 -3.98 20.60
CA GLY A 25 -10.30 -4.35 20.05
C GLY A 25 -10.36 -5.79 19.53
N SER A 26 -9.36 -6.62 19.83
CA SER A 26 -9.37 -8.04 19.44
C SER A 26 -10.52 -8.80 20.09
N THR A 27 -11.27 -9.56 19.28
CA THR A 27 -12.31 -10.46 19.78
C THR A 27 -11.78 -11.80 20.29
N GLY A 28 -10.51 -12.12 20.01
CA GLY A 28 -9.90 -13.41 20.31
C GLY A 28 -10.48 -14.60 19.52
N SER A 29 -11.25 -14.35 18.45
CA SER A 29 -11.95 -15.41 17.70
C SER A 29 -11.03 -16.42 17.02
N ASP A 30 -9.79 -16.04 16.72
CA ASP A 30 -8.79 -16.89 16.07
C ASP A 30 -7.91 -17.64 17.09
N GLY A 31 -8.21 -17.52 18.38
CA GLY A 31 -7.53 -18.23 19.46
C GLY A 31 -6.07 -17.80 19.67
N ILE A 32 -5.20 -18.75 19.99
CA ILE A 32 -3.77 -18.49 20.23
C ILE A 32 -2.97 -18.78 18.96
N LEU A 33 -2.15 -17.83 18.52
CA LEU A 33 -1.14 -18.09 17.50
C LEU A 33 0.16 -18.56 18.15
N SER A 34 0.44 -19.86 18.11
CA SER A 34 1.69 -20.44 18.63
C SER A 34 2.23 -21.56 17.72
N PRO A 35 2.81 -21.19 16.56
CA PRO A 35 3.37 -22.16 15.62
C PRO A 35 4.68 -22.75 16.14
N ASN A 36 4.89 -24.05 15.91
CA ASN A 36 6.12 -24.78 16.26
C ASN A 36 7.05 -25.02 15.06
N VAL A 37 6.62 -24.65 13.86
CA VAL A 37 7.36 -24.72 12.60
C VAL A 37 7.03 -23.50 11.75
N ASP A 38 7.85 -23.22 10.74
CA ASP A 38 7.53 -22.21 9.73
C ASP A 38 6.11 -22.39 9.20
N SER A 39 5.34 -21.31 9.21
CA SER A 39 3.91 -21.34 8.97
C SER A 39 3.49 -20.25 8.00
N GLU A 40 2.60 -20.60 7.08
CA GLU A 40 1.91 -19.66 6.19
C GLU A 40 0.45 -19.54 6.62
N ILE A 41 0.04 -18.33 6.99
CA ILE A 41 -1.31 -18.04 7.46
C ILE A 41 -2.11 -17.41 6.32
N GLN A 42 -3.30 -17.94 6.04
CA GLN A 42 -4.21 -17.35 5.07
C GLN A 42 -4.80 -16.05 5.63
N VAL A 43 -4.60 -14.94 4.91
CA VAL A 43 -5.19 -13.65 5.30
C VAL A 43 -6.69 -13.67 4.96
N PRO A 44 -7.60 -13.35 5.91
CA PRO A 44 -9.02 -13.24 5.63
C PRO A 44 -9.29 -12.06 4.69
N ALA A 45 -10.46 -12.02 4.04
CA ALA A 45 -10.81 -10.93 3.12
C ALA A 45 -10.74 -9.53 3.78
N SER A 46 -10.97 -9.44 5.09
CA SER A 46 -10.85 -8.20 5.87
C SER A 46 -9.40 -7.75 6.10
N GLY A 47 -8.42 -8.63 5.96
CA GLY A 47 -7.04 -8.39 6.41
C GLY A 47 -6.85 -8.44 7.93
N ILE A 48 -7.91 -8.68 8.72
CA ILE A 48 -7.90 -8.60 10.18
C ILE A 48 -7.99 -9.99 10.80
N LEU A 49 -7.01 -10.32 11.64
CA LEU A 49 -6.93 -11.51 12.47
C LEU A 49 -7.05 -11.13 13.94
N ASN A 50 -7.84 -11.86 14.71
CA ASN A 50 -8.21 -11.58 16.11
C ASN A 50 -7.71 -12.70 17.04
N TYR A 51 -6.52 -12.53 17.61
CA TYR A 51 -5.94 -13.51 18.53
C TYR A 51 -6.18 -13.16 20.00
N SER A 52 -6.27 -14.19 20.84
CA SER A 52 -6.22 -14.03 22.29
C SER A 52 -4.80 -13.74 22.77
N SER A 53 -3.80 -14.40 22.17
CA SER A 53 -2.37 -14.16 22.41
C SER A 53 -1.53 -14.64 21.22
N ILE A 54 -0.30 -14.15 21.12
CA ILE A 54 0.69 -14.57 20.11
C ILE A 54 1.96 -15.03 20.81
N ASP A 55 2.50 -16.18 20.41
CA ASP A 55 3.82 -16.67 20.82
C ASP A 55 4.54 -17.31 19.63
N ILE A 56 5.42 -16.55 18.98
CA ILE A 56 6.24 -17.03 17.86
C ILE A 56 7.64 -17.35 18.41
N PRO A 57 8.00 -18.63 18.58
CA PRO A 57 9.27 -19.02 19.18
C PRO A 57 10.46 -18.76 18.25
N SER A 58 11.67 -18.70 18.83
CA SER A 58 12.90 -18.52 18.05
C SER A 58 13.09 -19.65 17.03
N GLY A 59 13.55 -19.29 15.83
CA GLY A 59 13.72 -20.23 14.72
C GLY A 59 12.46 -20.51 13.90
N VAL A 60 11.30 -19.97 14.28
CA VAL A 60 10.05 -20.07 13.50
C VAL A 60 9.79 -18.79 12.71
N THR A 61 9.40 -18.94 11.45
CA THR A 61 8.98 -17.86 10.57
C THR A 61 7.49 -17.96 10.25
N VAL A 62 6.76 -16.87 10.53
CA VAL A 62 5.36 -16.69 10.10
C VAL A 62 5.32 -15.82 8.85
N ARG A 63 4.69 -16.35 7.80
CA ARG A 63 4.36 -15.65 6.56
C ARG A 63 2.85 -15.60 6.38
N PHE A 64 2.40 -14.71 5.50
CA PHE A 64 1.00 -14.51 5.20
C PHE A 64 0.74 -14.67 3.71
N LEU A 65 -0.25 -15.48 3.36
CA LEU A 65 -0.72 -15.65 2.00
C LEU A 65 -1.65 -14.50 1.63
N ARG A 66 -1.41 -13.89 0.47
CA ARG A 66 -2.25 -12.79 -0.03
C ARG A 66 -3.68 -13.28 -0.28
N ASN A 67 -4.65 -12.51 0.17
CA ASN A 67 -6.03 -12.67 -0.29
C ASN A 67 -6.21 -12.04 -1.69
N SER A 68 -7.39 -12.17 -2.28
CA SER A 68 -7.69 -11.64 -3.61
C SER A 68 -7.53 -10.12 -3.73
N LEU A 69 -7.68 -9.40 -2.61
CA LEU A 69 -7.55 -7.94 -2.54
C LEU A 69 -6.13 -7.49 -2.16
N ASN A 70 -5.25 -8.44 -1.87
CA ASN A 70 -3.96 -8.24 -1.25
C ASN A 70 -3.99 -7.19 -0.11
N THR A 71 -4.91 -7.34 0.84
CA THR A 71 -5.04 -6.39 1.97
C THR A 71 -3.80 -6.37 2.85
N PRO A 72 -3.54 -5.25 3.57
CA PRO A 72 -2.62 -5.25 4.71
C PRO A 72 -2.96 -6.35 5.73
N VAL A 73 -1.96 -6.80 6.47
CA VAL A 73 -2.13 -7.75 7.58
C VAL A 73 -2.30 -6.97 8.87
N THR A 74 -3.43 -7.19 9.56
CA THR A 74 -3.71 -6.63 10.88
C THR A 74 -3.86 -7.75 11.89
N LEU A 75 -3.01 -7.75 12.91
CA LEU A 75 -3.07 -8.67 14.04
C LEU A 75 -3.58 -7.90 15.26
N LEU A 76 -4.81 -8.19 15.68
CA LEU A 76 -5.36 -7.68 16.93
C LEU A 76 -5.17 -8.75 18.02
N VAL A 77 -4.64 -8.38 19.18
CA VAL A 77 -4.28 -9.30 20.26
C VAL A 77 -4.87 -8.83 21.59
N ALA A 78 -5.78 -9.63 22.15
CA ALA A 78 -6.50 -9.28 23.39
C ALA A 78 -5.61 -9.35 24.64
N GLY A 79 -4.59 -10.23 24.64
CA GLY A 79 -3.62 -10.39 25.71
C GLY A 79 -2.22 -9.92 25.30
N ASP A 80 -1.22 -10.74 25.62
CA ASP A 80 0.19 -10.48 25.31
C ASP A 80 0.61 -11.10 23.97
N ALA A 81 1.68 -10.53 23.40
CA ALA A 81 2.33 -11.04 22.19
C ALA A 81 3.85 -11.15 22.38
N THR A 82 4.39 -12.35 22.18
CA THR A 82 5.83 -12.63 22.16
C THR A 82 6.25 -13.01 20.74
N ILE A 83 7.24 -12.28 20.20
CA ILE A 83 7.81 -12.54 18.88
C ILE A 83 9.32 -12.74 19.06
N ALA A 84 9.72 -13.99 19.28
CA ALA A 84 11.12 -14.41 19.35
C ALA A 84 11.63 -14.98 18.02
N GLY A 85 10.73 -15.46 17.16
CA GLY A 85 10.99 -15.88 15.78
C GLY A 85 10.93 -14.72 14.80
N SER A 86 10.36 -14.95 13.61
CA SER A 86 10.19 -13.90 12.60
C SER A 86 8.78 -13.80 12.04
N ILE A 87 8.36 -12.57 11.75
CA ILE A 87 7.20 -12.29 10.90
C ILE A 87 7.72 -11.65 9.61
N ASN A 88 7.34 -12.19 8.46
CA ASN A 88 7.81 -11.70 7.17
C ASN A 88 6.64 -11.42 6.22
N VAL A 89 6.47 -10.14 5.88
CA VAL A 89 5.53 -9.62 4.88
C VAL A 89 6.27 -8.93 3.73
N SER A 90 7.54 -9.27 3.50
CA SER A 90 8.36 -8.63 2.44
C SER A 90 7.84 -8.95 1.03
N GLY A 91 8.10 -8.04 0.10
CA GLY A 91 7.91 -8.26 -1.33
C GLY A 91 8.92 -9.27 -1.88
N GLN A 92 8.60 -9.86 -3.02
CA GLN A 92 9.45 -10.84 -3.70
C GLN A 92 10.36 -10.15 -4.71
N ALA A 93 11.55 -10.70 -4.88
CA ALA A 93 12.42 -10.32 -5.98
C ALA A 93 11.79 -10.72 -7.32
N ALA A 94 12.05 -9.95 -8.37
CA ALA A 94 11.80 -10.42 -9.73
C ALA A 94 12.80 -11.54 -10.07
N PRO A 95 12.40 -12.56 -10.85
CA PRO A 95 13.34 -13.51 -11.42
C PRO A 95 14.44 -12.82 -12.22
N ASP A 96 15.66 -13.30 -12.08
CA ASP A 96 16.77 -12.92 -12.94
C ASP A 96 16.49 -13.43 -14.36
N ALA A 97 16.87 -12.64 -15.36
CA ALA A 97 16.62 -12.93 -16.76
C ALA A 97 17.92 -13.15 -17.54
N ASN A 98 17.82 -13.67 -18.76
CA ASN A 98 18.92 -13.75 -19.71
C ASN A 98 20.14 -14.50 -19.14
N GLY A 99 21.32 -13.88 -19.18
CA GLY A 99 22.57 -14.51 -18.73
C GLY A 99 22.71 -14.66 -17.21
N ALA A 100 21.84 -14.03 -16.43
CA ALA A 100 21.76 -14.21 -14.98
C ALA A 100 20.65 -15.19 -14.56
N GLY A 101 19.69 -15.47 -15.44
CA GLY A 101 18.57 -16.34 -15.16
C GLY A 101 18.96 -17.81 -14.93
N ASN A 102 17.99 -18.57 -14.42
CA ASN A 102 18.14 -20.01 -14.12
C ASN A 102 18.01 -20.93 -15.36
N GLY A 103 17.85 -20.35 -16.55
CA GLY A 103 17.61 -21.05 -17.82
C GLY A 103 16.12 -21.27 -18.16
N ASN A 104 15.18 -20.85 -17.30
CA ASN A 104 13.75 -20.87 -17.56
C ASN A 104 13.26 -19.59 -18.24
N VAL A 105 13.35 -19.54 -19.56
CA VAL A 105 12.98 -18.33 -20.35
C VAL A 105 11.51 -17.89 -20.16
N ALA A 106 10.64 -18.73 -19.59
CA ALA A 106 9.25 -18.37 -19.32
C ALA A 106 9.07 -17.42 -18.12
N ASP A 107 10.04 -17.34 -17.21
CA ASP A 107 10.02 -16.40 -16.08
C ASP A 107 10.84 -15.12 -16.32
N ASP A 108 11.62 -15.08 -17.40
CA ASP A 108 12.37 -13.90 -17.84
C ASP A 108 11.43 -12.69 -18.01
N GLY A 109 11.71 -11.63 -17.26
CA GLY A 109 10.96 -10.38 -17.31
C GLY A 109 9.68 -10.38 -16.46
N LEU A 110 9.32 -11.47 -15.77
CA LEU A 110 8.22 -11.44 -14.81
C LEU A 110 8.53 -10.52 -13.62
N PRO A 111 7.52 -9.81 -13.09
CA PRO A 111 7.74 -8.92 -11.96
C PRO A 111 7.88 -9.69 -10.64
N GLY A 112 8.54 -9.06 -9.68
CA GLY A 112 8.46 -9.48 -8.29
C GLY A 112 7.07 -9.19 -7.72
N GLU A 113 6.49 -10.18 -7.06
CA GLU A 113 5.19 -10.03 -6.41
C GLU A 113 5.29 -9.14 -5.16
N GLY A 114 4.29 -8.27 -4.95
CA GLY A 114 4.19 -7.49 -3.72
C GLY A 114 3.96 -8.38 -2.49
N GLY A 115 4.46 -7.95 -1.33
CA GLY A 115 4.09 -8.57 -0.06
C GLY A 115 2.60 -8.38 0.25
N PRO A 116 2.07 -9.01 1.31
CA PRO A 116 0.72 -8.74 1.81
C PRO A 116 0.48 -7.24 2.04
N GLY A 117 -0.46 -6.62 1.31
CA GLY A 117 -0.69 -5.17 1.35
C GLY A 117 0.22 -4.31 0.45
N GLY A 118 1.25 -4.89 -0.17
CA GLY A 118 2.19 -4.23 -1.07
C GLY A 118 1.87 -4.46 -2.55
N TYR A 119 2.51 -3.71 -3.44
CA TYR A 119 2.22 -3.77 -4.89
C TYR A 119 3.32 -4.51 -5.66
N ALA A 120 2.95 -5.17 -6.76
CA ALA A 120 3.89 -5.88 -7.62
C ALA A 120 4.79 -4.94 -8.42
N GLY A 121 5.95 -5.44 -8.84
CA GLY A 121 6.84 -4.77 -9.78
C GLY A 121 6.29 -4.72 -11.21
N GLY A 122 7.02 -4.03 -12.08
CA GLY A 122 6.70 -3.93 -13.50
C GLY A 122 7.31 -5.07 -14.32
N LEU A 123 6.59 -5.52 -15.34
CA LEU A 123 7.10 -6.46 -16.34
C LEU A 123 8.31 -5.87 -17.09
N GLY A 124 9.29 -6.70 -17.38
CA GLY A 124 10.39 -6.39 -18.27
C GLY A 124 9.90 -6.15 -19.71
N GLY A 125 10.61 -5.30 -20.44
CA GLY A 125 10.30 -4.98 -21.83
C GLY A 125 10.55 -6.15 -22.77
N THR A 126 9.71 -6.28 -23.80
CA THR A 126 9.74 -7.42 -24.72
C THR A 126 10.87 -7.33 -25.75
N ILE A 127 11.22 -8.48 -26.31
CA ILE A 127 12.09 -8.58 -27.49
C ILE A 127 11.33 -8.03 -28.71
N ASP A 128 11.98 -7.12 -29.44
CA ASP A 128 11.62 -6.64 -30.78
C ASP A 128 10.12 -6.46 -31.13
N SER A 129 9.41 -5.64 -30.36
CA SER A 129 8.11 -5.12 -30.74
C SER A 129 8.26 -3.75 -31.42
N ILE A 130 7.90 -3.66 -32.71
CA ILE A 130 7.56 -2.38 -33.35
C ILE A 130 6.14 -2.03 -32.87
N PRO A 131 5.90 -0.83 -32.30
CA PRO A 131 6.77 0.35 -32.27
C PRO A 131 7.78 0.36 -31.12
N ALA A 132 8.85 1.16 -31.24
CA ALA A 132 9.99 1.22 -30.32
C ALA A 132 9.63 1.44 -28.82
N ASN A 133 8.45 1.99 -28.52
CA ASN A 133 7.92 2.14 -27.16
C ASN A 133 7.52 0.81 -26.51
N ALA A 134 7.24 -0.22 -27.28
CA ALA A 134 6.86 -1.54 -26.77
C ALA A 134 8.06 -2.31 -26.19
N ARG A 135 9.29 -1.79 -26.37
CA ARG A 135 10.49 -2.28 -25.66
C ARG A 135 10.61 -1.76 -24.23
N ASN A 136 9.85 -0.73 -23.86
CA ASN A 136 9.94 -0.18 -22.51
C ASN A 136 9.40 -1.21 -21.52
N GLY A 137 10.10 -1.38 -20.40
CA GLY A 137 9.52 -2.08 -19.26
C GLY A 137 8.23 -1.39 -18.79
N GLN A 138 7.40 -2.13 -18.07
CA GLN A 138 6.23 -1.55 -17.43
C GLN A 138 6.65 -0.81 -16.16
N ALA A 139 5.85 0.20 -15.80
CA ALA A 139 5.96 0.80 -14.48
C ALA A 139 5.70 -0.25 -13.40
N GLY A 140 6.33 -0.09 -12.23
CA GLY A 140 5.90 -0.80 -11.04
C GLY A 140 4.48 -0.40 -10.66
N ILE A 141 3.73 -1.32 -10.06
CA ILE A 141 2.37 -1.03 -9.61
C ILE A 141 2.44 -0.33 -8.24
N GLY A 142 1.39 0.43 -7.93
CA GLY A 142 1.22 1.14 -6.67
C GLY A 142 1.43 2.64 -6.81
N PRO A 143 1.02 3.44 -5.82
CA PRO A 143 1.02 4.90 -5.96
C PRO A 143 2.40 5.53 -6.13
N GLY A 144 3.43 4.86 -5.63
CA GLY A 144 4.83 5.22 -5.79
C GLY A 144 5.56 4.34 -6.79
N GLY A 145 4.85 3.62 -7.68
CA GLY A 145 5.43 2.66 -8.61
C GLY A 145 6.62 3.22 -9.38
N GLY A 146 7.69 2.43 -9.49
CA GLY A 146 8.89 2.82 -10.23
C GLY A 146 8.53 3.15 -11.68
N ARG A 147 9.09 4.24 -12.22
CA ARG A 147 8.83 4.63 -13.61
C ARG A 147 9.74 3.86 -14.56
N PRO A 148 9.26 3.46 -15.75
CA PRO A 148 10.12 2.87 -16.75
C PRO A 148 11.01 3.93 -17.37
N ALA A 149 12.19 3.54 -17.85
CA ALA A 149 13.09 4.45 -18.51
C ALA A 149 12.55 4.87 -19.89
N PRO A 150 12.57 6.17 -20.24
CA PRO A 150 12.15 6.62 -21.56
C PRO A 150 13.27 6.34 -22.59
N GLY A 151 13.05 5.38 -23.48
CA GLY A 151 13.85 5.21 -24.69
C GLY A 151 14.55 3.87 -24.83
N THR A 152 15.16 3.67 -25.99
CA THR A 152 15.78 2.41 -26.41
C THR A 152 17.30 2.37 -26.21
N ALA A 153 17.86 3.23 -25.35
CA ALA A 153 19.31 3.26 -25.12
C ALA A 153 19.73 2.17 -24.12
N TYR A 154 20.95 1.66 -24.31
CA TYR A 154 21.51 0.50 -23.58
C TYR A 154 21.66 0.71 -22.05
N ASN A 155 21.49 1.93 -21.55
CA ASN A 155 21.67 2.31 -20.14
C ASN A 155 20.37 2.77 -19.44
N CYS A 156 19.23 2.37 -19.99
CA CYS A 156 17.91 2.77 -19.52
C CYS A 156 17.29 1.67 -18.64
N PHE A 157 17.53 1.74 -17.33
CA PHE A 157 17.08 0.78 -16.31
C PHE A 157 15.71 1.15 -15.72
N GLY A 158 14.97 0.17 -15.23
CA GLY A 158 13.74 0.43 -14.49
C GLY A 158 13.99 1.24 -13.21
N GLY A 159 13.17 2.24 -12.92
CA GLY A 159 13.29 3.03 -11.68
C GLY A 159 12.82 2.26 -10.44
N GLY A 160 13.33 2.62 -9.27
CA GLY A 160 12.93 2.05 -7.99
C GLY A 160 11.53 2.53 -7.56
N GLY A 161 10.80 1.67 -6.84
CA GLY A 161 9.53 2.04 -6.23
C GLY A 161 9.73 3.03 -5.07
N SER A 162 8.75 3.90 -4.81
CA SER A 162 8.73 4.86 -3.70
C SER A 162 7.76 4.40 -2.60
N PHE A 163 7.99 4.79 -1.35
CA PHE A 163 7.01 4.66 -0.26
C PHE A 163 7.22 5.75 0.80
N GLY A 164 8.09 5.49 1.77
CA GLY A 164 8.47 6.42 2.83
C GLY A 164 9.53 7.42 2.37
N THR A 165 10.44 6.99 1.51
CA THR A 165 11.30 7.87 0.72
C THR A 165 11.02 7.65 -0.77
N ARG A 166 11.55 8.55 -1.60
CA ARG A 166 11.56 8.32 -3.04
C ARG A 166 12.51 7.15 -3.34
N GLY A 167 12.09 6.28 -4.25
CA GLY A 167 12.97 5.33 -4.91
C GLY A 167 13.84 6.05 -5.94
N GLU A 168 14.92 5.41 -6.32
CA GLU A 168 15.85 6.00 -7.27
C GLU A 168 15.28 6.07 -8.68
N ALA A 169 15.73 7.09 -9.44
CA ALA A 169 15.23 7.34 -10.77
C ALA A 169 15.61 6.22 -11.75
N ALA A 170 14.77 6.02 -12.76
CA ALA A 170 15.11 5.21 -13.92
C ALA A 170 16.36 5.75 -14.63
N GLY A 171 17.14 4.84 -15.23
CA GLY A 171 18.28 5.22 -16.07
C GLY A 171 17.87 6.16 -17.21
N CYS A 172 18.81 6.96 -17.74
CA CYS A 172 18.58 7.90 -18.84
C CYS A 172 17.66 9.12 -18.53
N GLY A 173 17.47 9.49 -17.26
CA GLY A 173 16.79 10.74 -16.87
C GLY A 173 15.28 10.62 -16.65
N GLY A 174 14.81 9.46 -16.17
CA GLY A 174 13.41 9.30 -15.75
C GLY A 174 13.08 10.12 -14.49
N THR A 175 11.80 10.46 -14.32
CA THR A 175 11.32 11.09 -13.08
C THR A 175 11.17 10.06 -11.96
N GLN A 176 11.46 10.46 -10.72
CA GLN A 176 11.13 9.66 -9.54
C GLN A 176 9.62 9.74 -9.26
N SER A 177 9.06 8.67 -8.71
CA SER A 177 7.71 8.71 -8.15
C SER A 177 7.74 9.32 -6.74
N ASP A 178 6.70 10.06 -6.37
CA ASP A 178 6.61 10.67 -5.05
C ASP A 178 6.42 9.63 -3.94
N SER A 179 6.86 9.97 -2.73
CA SER A 179 6.49 9.22 -1.53
C SER A 179 5.03 9.49 -1.18
N TYR A 180 4.30 8.44 -0.78
CA TYR A 180 2.87 8.52 -0.44
C TYR A 180 2.56 8.06 0.98
N ALA A 181 3.54 7.52 1.70
CA ALA A 181 3.33 6.96 3.03
C ALA A 181 3.03 8.04 4.08
N ASN A 182 1.88 7.92 4.74
CA ASN A 182 1.55 8.71 5.93
C ASN A 182 2.50 8.34 7.09
N PRO A 183 3.15 9.32 7.77
CA PRO A 183 3.94 9.08 8.98
C PRO A 183 3.20 8.37 10.12
N ASP A 184 1.87 8.47 10.15
CA ASP A 184 1.02 7.77 11.13
C ASP A 184 0.68 6.32 10.74
N LEU A 185 1.00 5.90 9.51
CA LEU A 185 0.62 4.59 8.98
C LEU A 185 -0.86 4.28 9.21
N LEU A 186 -1.68 5.29 8.95
CA LEU A 186 -3.13 5.24 9.06
C LEU A 186 -3.74 5.88 7.80
N PRO A 187 -4.35 5.09 6.91
CA PRO A 187 -4.47 3.64 6.96
C PRO A 187 -3.14 2.95 6.63
N MET A 188 -3.12 1.64 6.87
CA MET A 188 -2.01 0.78 6.48
C MET A 188 -2.03 0.61 4.96
N VAL A 189 -0.92 0.97 4.30
CA VAL A 189 -0.69 0.71 2.87
C VAL A 189 0.74 0.19 2.72
N GLY A 190 0.95 -0.81 1.88
CA GLY A 190 2.29 -1.36 1.63
C GLY A 190 3.08 -0.54 0.62
N GLY A 191 4.33 -0.96 0.42
CA GLY A 191 5.27 -0.39 -0.54
C GLY A 191 4.88 -0.68 -2.00
N SER A 192 5.39 0.14 -2.91
CA SER A 192 5.19 0.05 -4.35
C SER A 192 6.29 -0.77 -5.04
N GLY A 193 5.97 -1.39 -6.17
CA GLY A 193 6.94 -2.13 -6.96
C GLY A 193 7.89 -1.24 -7.75
N GLY A 194 9.07 -1.77 -8.09
CA GLY A 194 10.01 -1.16 -9.03
C GLY A 194 9.57 -1.38 -10.48
N ALA A 195 10.10 -0.58 -11.41
CA ALA A 195 9.81 -0.73 -12.83
C ALA A 195 10.60 -1.89 -13.45
N GLY A 196 10.07 -2.48 -14.51
CA GLY A 196 10.84 -3.42 -15.34
C GLY A 196 11.92 -2.72 -16.16
N GLY A 197 12.97 -3.47 -16.51
CA GLY A 197 13.99 -3.02 -17.44
C GLY A 197 13.48 -2.99 -18.88
N THR A 198 14.13 -2.23 -19.74
CA THR A 198 13.83 -2.10 -21.17
C THR A 198 14.39 -3.30 -21.94
N GLY A 199 13.61 -3.89 -22.84
CA GLY A 199 14.08 -4.93 -23.76
C GLY A 199 14.93 -4.39 -24.91
N PHE A 200 15.58 -5.28 -25.66
CA PHE A 200 16.36 -4.92 -26.84
C PHE A 200 16.15 -5.88 -28.02
N LEU A 201 16.99 -5.79 -29.06
CA LEU A 201 16.85 -6.54 -30.31
C LEU A 201 16.85 -8.07 -30.13
N SER A 202 17.59 -8.58 -29.15
CA SER A 202 17.78 -10.04 -28.98
C SER A 202 17.45 -10.58 -27.59
N LEU A 203 17.20 -9.72 -26.58
CA LEU A 203 16.90 -10.13 -25.21
C LEU A 203 15.91 -9.16 -24.56
N GLY A 204 15.01 -9.70 -23.73
CA GLY A 204 14.07 -8.92 -22.93
C GLY A 204 14.74 -8.22 -21.76
N GLY A 205 14.06 -7.23 -21.17
CA GLY A 205 14.44 -6.68 -19.88
C GLY A 205 14.00 -7.59 -18.73
N SER A 206 14.65 -7.50 -17.58
CA SER A 206 14.17 -8.18 -16.37
C SER A 206 13.01 -7.42 -15.71
N GLY A 207 12.27 -8.10 -14.83
CA GLY A 207 11.19 -7.48 -14.08
C GLY A 207 11.69 -6.60 -12.92
N GLY A 208 10.83 -5.70 -12.46
CA GLY A 208 11.06 -4.90 -11.25
C GLY A 208 10.67 -5.67 -9.99
N GLY A 209 11.31 -5.36 -8.85
CA GLY A 209 11.04 -6.01 -7.57
C GLY A 209 9.69 -5.60 -6.96
N GLY A 210 9.06 -6.49 -6.21
CA GLY A 210 7.79 -6.23 -5.52
C GLY A 210 7.94 -5.33 -4.30
N GLY A 211 6.95 -4.49 -4.02
CA GLY A 211 6.93 -3.66 -2.82
C GLY A 211 6.71 -4.46 -1.54
N GLY A 212 7.32 -4.01 -0.44
CA GLY A 212 7.14 -4.60 0.89
C GLY A 212 5.71 -4.50 1.39
N GLY A 213 5.26 -5.48 2.17
CA GLY A 213 3.90 -5.53 2.69
C GLY A 213 3.61 -4.52 3.80
N ALA A 214 2.37 -4.54 4.28
CA ALA A 214 1.90 -3.71 5.38
C ALA A 214 1.44 -4.59 6.56
N LEU A 215 1.99 -4.34 7.74
CA LEU A 215 1.70 -5.07 8.96
C LEU A 215 1.36 -4.13 10.12
N LEU A 216 0.16 -4.28 10.68
CA LEU A 216 -0.26 -3.72 11.95
C LEU A 216 -0.30 -4.84 13.00
N ILE A 217 0.34 -4.64 14.14
CA ILE A 217 0.16 -5.48 15.33
C ILE A 217 -0.33 -4.59 16.47
N ALA A 218 -1.54 -4.84 16.95
CA ALA A 218 -2.15 -4.12 18.07
C ALA A 218 -2.34 -5.08 19.25
N VAL A 219 -1.73 -4.79 20.40
CA VAL A 219 -1.66 -5.69 21.56
C VAL A 219 -2.19 -4.99 22.81
N SER A 220 -3.29 -5.46 23.39
CA SER A 220 -3.85 -4.83 24.60
C SER A 220 -2.93 -4.97 25.82
N GLY A 221 -2.06 -5.99 25.84
CA GLY A 221 -1.05 -6.21 26.88
C GLY A 221 0.37 -5.77 26.49
N THR A 222 1.32 -6.66 26.72
CA THR A 222 2.74 -6.48 26.40
C THR A 222 3.08 -7.09 25.05
N LEU A 223 3.66 -6.29 24.16
CA LEU A 223 4.38 -6.77 22.99
C LEU A 223 5.88 -6.90 23.34
N GLN A 224 6.37 -8.14 23.39
CA GLN A 224 7.79 -8.44 23.55
C GLN A 224 8.40 -8.90 22.22
N LEU A 225 9.24 -8.05 21.64
CA LEU A 225 9.91 -8.33 20.36
C LEU A 225 11.41 -8.59 20.56
N THR A 226 11.82 -9.85 20.49
CA THR A 226 13.24 -10.27 20.55
C THR A 226 13.75 -10.84 19.22
N GLY A 227 12.83 -11.28 18.37
CA GLY A 227 13.08 -11.81 17.04
C GLY A 227 13.09 -10.73 15.95
N SER A 228 12.41 -10.96 14.82
CA SER A 228 12.38 -10.01 13.70
C SER A 228 11.01 -9.79 13.06
N ILE A 229 10.80 -8.58 12.54
CA ILE A 229 9.66 -8.23 11.69
C ILE A 229 10.19 -7.59 10.41
N LEU A 230 9.82 -8.14 9.24
CA LEU A 230 10.35 -7.77 7.93
C LEU A 230 9.22 -7.36 6.98
N ALA A 231 9.33 -6.17 6.41
CA ALA A 231 8.48 -5.64 5.34
C ALA A 231 9.35 -5.02 4.24
N ASN A 232 10.40 -5.73 3.82
CA ASN A 232 11.35 -5.20 2.83
C ASN A 232 10.75 -5.25 1.42
N GLY A 233 11.21 -4.37 0.54
CA GLY A 233 10.99 -4.49 -0.89
C GLY A 233 11.85 -5.62 -1.48
N GLY A 234 11.36 -6.21 -2.56
CA GLY A 234 12.07 -7.19 -3.36
C GLY A 234 13.04 -6.51 -4.33
N ASN A 235 14.08 -7.24 -4.72
CA ASN A 235 15.07 -6.76 -5.68
C ASN A 235 14.53 -6.80 -7.11
N GLY A 236 15.02 -5.89 -7.97
CA GLY A 236 14.85 -6.02 -9.41
C GLY A 236 15.67 -7.20 -9.95
N GLY A 237 15.23 -7.78 -11.06
CA GLY A 237 15.93 -8.94 -11.62
C GLY A 237 17.23 -8.55 -12.32
N ASP A 238 18.23 -9.42 -12.26
CA ASP A 238 19.49 -9.22 -12.97
C ASP A 238 19.38 -9.66 -14.44
N VAL A 239 20.31 -9.22 -15.29
CA VAL A 239 20.41 -9.70 -16.70
C VAL A 239 21.80 -10.25 -17.06
N GLY A 240 22.74 -10.20 -16.13
CA GLY A 240 24.10 -10.73 -16.30
C GLY A 240 24.98 -9.92 -17.26
N ASN A 241 25.96 -10.56 -17.89
CA ASN A 241 26.93 -9.91 -18.78
C ASN A 241 26.41 -9.78 -20.24
N ALA A 242 25.33 -9.02 -20.44
CA ALA A 242 24.70 -8.82 -21.75
C ALA A 242 25.16 -7.54 -22.50
N VAL A 243 26.40 -7.09 -22.26
CA VAL A 243 26.96 -5.76 -22.60
C VAL A 243 26.81 -5.28 -24.06
N ASN A 244 26.47 -6.14 -25.02
CA ASN A 244 26.33 -5.77 -26.43
C ASN A 244 25.09 -6.35 -27.13
N ALA A 245 24.20 -7.04 -26.41
CA ALA A 245 23.16 -7.86 -27.05
C ALA A 245 21.76 -7.81 -26.39
N GLY A 246 21.51 -7.05 -25.32
CA GLY A 246 20.28 -7.34 -24.57
C GLY A 246 19.72 -6.31 -23.63
N GLY A 247 18.48 -6.57 -23.22
CA GLY A 247 17.67 -5.75 -22.34
C GLY A 247 18.32 -5.47 -20.98
N THR A 248 17.74 -4.50 -20.28
CA THR A 248 18.27 -3.90 -19.06
C THR A 248 17.58 -4.45 -17.81
N THR A 249 18.08 -4.05 -16.65
CA THR A 249 17.62 -4.50 -15.35
C THR A 249 16.39 -3.73 -14.85
N GLY A 250 15.52 -4.41 -14.11
CA GLY A 250 14.47 -3.79 -13.32
C GLY A 250 14.98 -3.08 -12.07
N GLY A 251 14.18 -2.16 -11.56
CA GLY A 251 14.43 -1.44 -10.30
C GLY A 251 13.92 -2.20 -9.08
N GLY A 252 14.43 -1.85 -7.90
CA GLY A 252 14.01 -2.43 -6.63
C GLY A 252 12.62 -1.93 -6.18
N GLY A 253 11.84 -2.79 -5.52
CA GLY A 253 10.59 -2.40 -4.87
C GLY A 253 10.85 -1.61 -3.58
N SER A 254 9.95 -0.70 -3.19
CA SER A 254 10.12 0.03 -1.93
C SER A 254 9.83 -0.84 -0.71
N GLY A 255 10.39 -0.46 0.44
CA GLY A 255 10.02 -1.02 1.73
C GLY A 255 8.56 -0.71 2.07
N GLY A 256 7.99 -1.54 2.93
CA GLY A 256 6.59 -1.50 3.32
C GLY A 256 6.32 -0.73 4.62
N ALA A 257 5.20 -1.07 5.27
CA ALA A 257 4.71 -0.40 6.47
C ALA A 257 4.69 -1.37 7.66
N ILE A 258 5.31 -0.98 8.77
CA ILE A 258 5.22 -1.71 10.04
C ILE A 258 4.71 -0.76 11.11
N ARG A 259 3.54 -1.05 11.67
CA ARG A 259 2.96 -0.30 12.79
C ARG A 259 2.73 -1.24 13.97
N LEU A 260 3.38 -0.96 15.10
CA LEU A 260 3.22 -1.73 16.33
C LEU A 260 2.55 -0.84 17.37
N VAL A 261 1.44 -1.29 17.94
CA VAL A 261 0.66 -0.58 18.95
C VAL A 261 0.49 -1.49 20.16
N ALA A 262 0.87 -1.06 21.35
CA ALA A 262 0.71 -1.87 22.55
C ALA A 262 0.51 -1.04 23.82
N THR A 263 -0.02 -1.63 24.89
CA THR A 263 0.07 -1.00 26.22
C THR A 263 1.53 -0.89 26.63
N THR A 264 2.27 -2.01 26.56
CA THR A 264 3.71 -2.03 26.81
C THR A 264 4.46 -2.61 25.62
N LEU A 265 5.49 -1.91 25.12
CA LEU A 265 6.38 -2.41 24.08
C LEU A 265 7.78 -2.61 24.66
N THR A 266 8.26 -3.86 24.63
CA THR A 266 9.59 -4.26 25.11
C THR A 266 10.35 -5.07 24.06
N GLY A 267 11.65 -5.28 24.32
CA GLY A 267 12.51 -6.11 23.49
C GLY A 267 13.22 -5.33 22.37
N ASN A 268 14.38 -5.86 21.96
CA ASN A 268 15.32 -5.22 21.05
C ASN A 268 15.52 -6.00 19.74
N GLY A 269 14.51 -6.77 19.33
CA GLY A 269 14.50 -7.50 18.06
C GLY A 269 14.61 -6.60 16.83
N THR A 270 14.89 -7.17 15.67
CA THR A 270 15.08 -6.43 14.41
C THR A 270 13.74 -6.02 13.79
N VAL A 271 13.63 -4.80 13.30
CA VAL A 271 12.47 -4.35 12.50
C VAL A 271 12.98 -3.66 11.26
N ASN A 272 12.70 -4.25 10.10
CA ASN A 272 13.19 -3.78 8.81
C ASN A 272 12.04 -3.56 7.82
N ALA A 273 12.08 -2.42 7.13
CA ALA A 273 11.24 -2.10 5.98
C ALA A 273 12.10 -1.35 4.97
N VAL A 274 13.21 -1.95 4.52
CA VAL A 274 14.11 -1.32 3.54
C VAL A 274 13.61 -1.52 2.11
N GLY A 275 14.00 -0.64 1.20
CA GLY A 275 13.81 -0.89 -0.23
C GLY A 275 14.69 -2.03 -0.73
N GLY A 276 14.23 -2.71 -1.77
CA GLY A 276 15.01 -3.69 -2.50
C GLY A 276 16.04 -3.01 -3.41
N ILE A 277 17.06 -3.78 -3.78
CA ILE A 277 18.15 -3.30 -4.63
C ILE A 277 17.72 -3.40 -6.11
N GLY A 278 18.16 -2.46 -6.94
CA GLY A 278 18.03 -2.59 -8.39
C GLY A 278 18.80 -3.80 -8.93
N GLY A 279 18.34 -4.39 -10.03
CA GLY A 279 19.04 -5.52 -10.64
C GLY A 279 20.39 -5.09 -11.23
N THR A 280 21.36 -5.99 -11.38
CA THR A 280 22.70 -5.69 -11.87
C THR A 280 22.96 -6.21 -13.29
N PHE A 281 23.84 -5.53 -14.03
CA PHE A 281 24.33 -5.98 -15.33
C PHE A 281 25.76 -5.49 -15.55
N SER A 282 26.64 -6.38 -16.04
CA SER A 282 28.09 -6.11 -16.15
C SER A 282 28.71 -5.65 -14.81
N SER A 283 29.96 -5.17 -14.82
CA SER A 283 30.65 -4.60 -13.65
C SER A 283 30.07 -3.26 -13.16
N TYR A 284 28.82 -2.94 -13.49
CA TYR A 284 28.12 -1.73 -13.08
C TYR A 284 27.01 -2.09 -12.09
N THR A 285 27.15 -1.61 -10.86
CA THR A 285 26.03 -1.50 -9.92
C THR A 285 25.14 -0.37 -10.42
N ASN A 286 23.90 -0.67 -10.78
CA ASN A 286 22.94 0.40 -11.00
C ASN A 286 22.51 0.99 -9.64
N THR A 287 21.99 2.20 -9.66
CA THR A 287 21.47 2.89 -8.47
C THR A 287 19.96 3.00 -8.62
N THR A 288 19.25 1.88 -8.82
CA THR A 288 17.78 1.89 -9.02
C THR A 288 17.03 1.27 -7.84
N ASP A 289 17.55 1.49 -6.65
CA ASP A 289 17.03 0.95 -5.41
C ASP A 289 15.66 1.53 -5.08
N GLY A 290 14.84 0.70 -4.45
CA GLY A 290 13.57 1.11 -3.89
C GLY A 290 13.75 2.07 -2.71
N GLY A 291 12.80 2.98 -2.55
CA GLY A 291 12.72 3.84 -1.38
C GLY A 291 12.47 3.05 -0.10
N ALA A 292 12.90 3.59 1.03
CA ALA A 292 12.65 2.98 2.33
C ALA A 292 11.16 3.02 2.72
N GLY A 293 10.79 2.07 3.57
CA GLY A 293 9.50 1.90 4.19
C GLY A 293 9.16 2.96 5.25
N ARG A 294 8.19 2.62 6.12
CA ARG A 294 7.92 3.34 7.37
C ARG A 294 7.76 2.34 8.50
N ILE A 295 8.30 2.70 9.67
CA ILE A 295 8.15 1.95 10.90
C ILE A 295 7.60 2.91 11.95
N ARG A 296 6.54 2.52 12.64
CA ARG A 296 5.91 3.31 13.70
C ARG A 296 5.64 2.46 14.92
N PHE A 297 6.01 2.96 16.09
CA PHE A 297 5.73 2.35 17.38
C PHE A 297 4.84 3.24 18.22
N GLU A 298 3.81 2.66 18.81
CA GLU A 298 2.89 3.34 19.70
C GLU A 298 2.77 2.54 21.00
N ALA A 299 3.16 3.13 22.13
CA ALA A 299 3.01 2.46 23.41
C ALA A 299 2.82 3.44 24.57
N GLU A 300 2.05 3.03 25.58
CA GLU A 300 1.95 3.77 26.84
C GLU A 300 3.25 3.65 27.64
N THR A 301 3.80 2.42 27.68
CA THR A 301 5.11 2.12 28.25
C THR A 301 6.05 1.61 27.16
N PHE A 302 7.07 2.40 26.83
CA PHE A 302 8.05 2.06 25.79
C PHE A 302 9.42 1.75 26.41
N GLN A 303 9.90 0.51 26.27
CA GLN A 303 11.13 0.01 26.90
C GLN A 303 12.18 -0.51 25.90
N ARG A 304 12.02 -0.19 24.61
CA ARG A 304 12.97 -0.52 23.57
C ARG A 304 14.08 0.54 23.47
N THR A 305 15.31 0.11 23.20
CA THR A 305 16.47 1.00 22.96
C THR A 305 17.12 0.78 21.60
N ALA A 306 16.85 -0.35 20.93
CA ALA A 306 17.42 -0.66 19.62
C ALA A 306 16.79 0.18 18.50
N SER A 307 17.60 0.58 17.53
CA SER A 307 17.14 1.22 16.29
C SER A 307 16.40 0.24 15.38
N THR A 308 15.83 0.79 14.30
CA THR A 308 15.17 0.04 13.22
C THR A 308 15.70 0.55 11.89
N ASN A 309 15.42 -0.16 10.79
CA ASN A 309 15.81 0.28 9.46
C ASN A 309 14.61 0.27 8.48
N PRO A 310 14.06 1.42 8.07
CA PRO A 310 14.47 2.80 8.41
C PRO A 310 14.21 3.17 9.89
N PRO A 311 14.70 4.32 10.37
CA PRO A 311 14.39 4.80 11.72
C PRO A 311 12.87 4.88 11.96
N TYR A 312 12.42 4.40 13.12
CA TYR A 312 11.02 4.43 13.50
C TYR A 312 10.56 5.81 13.99
N THR A 313 9.26 6.09 13.87
CA THR A 313 8.58 7.15 14.61
C THR A 313 7.86 6.59 15.82
N GLN A 314 7.65 7.41 16.85
CA GLN A 314 7.03 7.00 18.10
C GLN A 314 5.84 7.89 18.47
N GLY A 315 4.81 7.29 19.05
CA GLY A 315 3.66 8.00 19.63
C GLY A 315 3.03 7.25 20.80
N LEU A 316 1.95 7.81 21.34
CA LEU A 316 1.02 7.07 22.19
C LEU A 316 0.05 6.27 21.31
N PRO A 317 -0.56 5.18 21.83
CA PRO A 317 -1.58 4.44 21.12
C PRO A 317 -2.72 5.33 20.62
N GLY A 318 -2.98 5.28 19.31
CA GLY A 318 -4.04 6.01 18.62
C GLY A 318 -5.01 5.09 17.89
N SER A 319 -5.86 5.66 17.03
CA SER A 319 -6.82 4.88 16.23
C SER A 319 -6.09 3.86 15.35
N LEU A 320 -6.60 2.62 15.32
CA LEU A 320 -6.06 1.55 14.49
C LEU A 320 -6.58 1.63 13.05
N PHE A 321 -7.81 2.10 12.86
CA PHE A 321 -8.48 2.20 11.57
C PHE A 321 -8.87 3.63 11.25
N VAL A 322 -9.03 3.92 9.96
CA VAL A 322 -9.59 5.18 9.51
C VAL A 322 -11.10 5.04 9.40
N ASP A 323 -11.82 5.57 10.37
CA ASP A 323 -13.27 5.65 10.28
C ASP A 323 -13.72 6.94 9.57
N GLY A 324 -14.78 6.83 8.77
CA GLY A 324 -15.44 7.98 8.15
C GLY A 324 -14.69 8.61 6.97
N LEU A 325 -13.82 7.86 6.27
CA LEU A 325 -13.32 8.34 4.98
C LEU A 325 -14.45 8.38 3.94
N PRO A 326 -14.43 9.39 3.07
CA PRO A 326 -15.33 9.43 1.93
C PRO A 326 -15.07 8.25 0.98
N THR A 327 -16.11 7.65 0.41
CA THR A 327 -15.98 6.55 -0.56
C THR A 327 -16.74 6.84 -1.84
N ILE A 328 -16.35 6.17 -2.93
CA ILE A 328 -17.03 6.15 -4.22
C ILE A 328 -17.03 4.73 -4.79
N ARG A 329 -18.15 4.29 -5.35
CA ARG A 329 -18.23 3.04 -6.13
C ARG A 329 -19.21 3.16 -7.29
N ILE A 330 -18.98 2.35 -8.31
CA ILE A 330 -20.01 2.02 -9.30
C ILE A 330 -20.89 0.93 -8.68
N SER A 331 -22.17 1.20 -8.47
CA SER A 331 -23.10 0.25 -7.84
C SER A 331 -23.86 -0.61 -8.85
N ALA A 332 -24.09 -0.10 -10.06
CA ALA A 332 -24.75 -0.84 -11.14
C ALA A 332 -24.43 -0.26 -12.52
N VAL A 333 -24.53 -1.09 -13.56
CA VAL A 333 -24.45 -0.69 -14.96
C VAL A 333 -25.63 -1.29 -15.71
N ALA A 334 -26.42 -0.46 -16.38
CA ALA A 334 -27.67 -0.84 -17.05
C ALA A 334 -28.64 -1.64 -16.15
N GLY A 335 -28.68 -1.31 -14.85
CA GLY A 335 -29.48 -2.01 -13.85
C GLY A 335 -28.93 -3.37 -13.39
N GLN A 336 -27.79 -3.82 -13.91
CA GLN A 336 -27.07 -4.99 -13.37
C GLN A 336 -26.17 -4.55 -12.22
N PRO A 337 -26.28 -5.16 -11.02
CA PRO A 337 -25.46 -4.76 -9.88
C PRO A 337 -23.99 -5.04 -10.17
N ALA A 338 -23.12 -4.07 -9.86
CA ALA A 338 -21.70 -4.31 -9.83
C ALA A 338 -21.36 -5.20 -8.62
N PRO A 339 -20.39 -6.13 -8.73
CA PRO A 339 -19.83 -6.80 -7.57
C PRO A 339 -19.36 -5.79 -6.54
N ALA A 340 -19.48 -6.12 -5.24
CA ALA A 340 -18.90 -5.29 -4.17
C ALA A 340 -17.39 -5.09 -4.38
N GLU A 341 -16.73 -6.07 -4.99
CA GLU A 341 -15.30 -6.14 -5.25
C GLU A 341 -15.06 -6.31 -6.77
N PRO A 342 -15.16 -5.25 -7.59
CA PRO A 342 -14.96 -5.36 -9.04
C PRO A 342 -13.50 -5.70 -9.39
N THR A 343 -13.27 -6.63 -10.30
CA THR A 343 -11.95 -7.12 -10.72
C THR A 343 -11.36 -6.35 -11.89
N GLY A 344 -12.15 -5.50 -12.56
CA GLY A 344 -11.80 -4.84 -13.81
C GLY A 344 -11.92 -5.77 -15.04
N HIS A 345 -12.33 -7.03 -14.86
CA HIS A 345 -12.44 -8.02 -15.94
C HIS A 345 -13.74 -8.82 -15.86
N SER A 346 -14.64 -8.61 -16.82
CA SER A 346 -15.91 -9.35 -16.93
C SER A 346 -16.82 -9.27 -15.68
N ASP A 347 -16.72 -8.17 -14.93
CA ASP A 347 -17.49 -7.98 -13.68
C ASP A 347 -19.00 -7.86 -13.92
N ILE A 348 -19.38 -7.31 -15.07
CA ILE A 348 -20.76 -7.14 -15.50
C ILE A 348 -20.86 -7.58 -16.96
N ILE A 349 -21.79 -8.50 -17.24
CA ILE A 349 -22.12 -8.92 -18.60
C ILE A 349 -23.48 -8.34 -18.94
N LEU A 350 -23.52 -7.51 -19.99
CA LEU A 350 -24.76 -6.92 -20.49
C LEU A 350 -25.36 -7.79 -21.61
N PRO A 351 -26.70 -7.86 -21.71
CA PRO A 351 -27.34 -8.55 -22.82
C PRO A 351 -27.09 -7.77 -24.14
N ALA A 352 -27.02 -8.48 -25.26
CA ALA A 352 -26.69 -7.90 -26.57
C ALA A 352 -27.68 -6.82 -27.07
N ASN A 353 -28.87 -6.75 -26.48
CA ASN A 353 -29.91 -5.76 -26.76
C ASN A 353 -30.03 -4.69 -25.65
N ALA A 354 -29.02 -4.54 -24.80
CA ALA A 354 -29.00 -3.50 -23.78
C ALA A 354 -29.15 -2.10 -24.45
N PRO A 355 -29.96 -1.19 -23.89
CA PRO A 355 -30.05 0.18 -24.36
C PRO A 355 -28.68 0.87 -24.33
N ASN A 356 -28.35 1.65 -25.35
CA ASN A 356 -27.11 2.41 -25.43
C ASN A 356 -27.45 3.86 -25.84
N PRO A 357 -27.14 4.89 -25.02
CA PRO A 357 -26.33 4.89 -23.80
C PRO A 357 -26.92 4.08 -22.62
N VAL A 358 -26.04 3.49 -21.80
CA VAL A 358 -26.40 2.82 -20.55
C VAL A 358 -26.34 3.78 -19.36
N ALA A 359 -27.19 3.55 -18.37
CA ALA A 359 -27.08 4.19 -17.06
C ALA A 359 -25.98 3.51 -16.22
N VAL A 360 -25.09 4.30 -15.64
CA VAL A 360 -24.09 3.88 -14.66
C VAL A 360 -24.45 4.52 -13.32
N ASP A 361 -24.86 3.70 -12.37
CA ASP A 361 -25.27 4.15 -11.04
C ASP A 361 -24.06 4.18 -10.11
N LEU A 362 -23.97 5.27 -9.36
CA LEU A 362 -22.82 5.62 -8.53
C LEU A 362 -23.31 5.81 -7.09
N ALA A 363 -22.53 5.33 -6.13
CA ALA A 363 -22.82 5.48 -4.71
C ALA A 363 -21.59 6.03 -3.98
N THR A 364 -21.82 6.94 -3.04
CA THR A 364 -20.77 7.55 -2.22
C THR A 364 -21.19 7.64 -0.76
N THR A 365 -20.20 7.64 0.14
CA THR A 365 -20.35 8.01 1.55
C THR A 365 -19.39 9.15 1.87
N GLY A 366 -19.73 10.06 2.78
CA GLY A 366 -18.83 11.14 3.23
C GLY A 366 -18.52 12.23 2.18
N VAL A 367 -19.19 12.22 1.02
CA VAL A 367 -19.01 13.19 -0.07
C VAL A 367 -20.11 14.25 -0.01
N PRO A 368 -19.78 15.55 -0.17
CA PRO A 368 -20.79 16.61 -0.23
C PRO A 368 -21.82 16.38 -1.34
N LEU A 369 -23.09 16.59 -1.01
CA LEU A 369 -24.16 16.62 -2.01
C LEU A 369 -23.93 17.76 -3.02
N GLY A 370 -24.42 17.60 -4.24
CA GLY A 370 -24.18 18.57 -5.30
C GLY A 370 -22.89 18.32 -6.11
N THR A 371 -21.94 17.55 -5.57
CA THR A 371 -20.74 17.12 -6.32
C THR A 371 -21.12 16.20 -7.48
N THR A 372 -20.48 16.38 -8.63
CA THR A 372 -20.61 15.50 -9.81
C THR A 372 -19.42 14.56 -9.91
N ILE A 373 -19.64 13.40 -10.54
CA ILE A 373 -18.66 12.34 -10.69
C ILE A 373 -18.27 12.25 -12.16
N SER A 374 -16.98 12.11 -12.43
CA SER A 374 -16.46 11.78 -13.74
C SER A 374 -16.41 10.27 -13.90
N VAL A 375 -17.01 9.74 -14.97
CA VAL A 375 -16.96 8.34 -15.35
C VAL A 375 -16.16 8.24 -16.64
N VAL A 376 -14.99 7.60 -16.56
CA VAL A 376 -14.13 7.33 -17.70
C VAL A 376 -14.40 5.92 -18.20
N LEU A 377 -14.74 5.80 -19.47
CA LEU A 377 -14.84 4.54 -20.19
C LEU A 377 -13.58 4.36 -21.05
N THR A 378 -12.88 3.26 -20.82
CA THR A 378 -11.79 2.80 -21.68
C THR A 378 -12.29 1.65 -22.55
N PRO A 379 -12.43 1.86 -23.88
CA PRO A 379 -12.87 0.82 -24.81
C PRO A 379 -11.75 -0.19 -25.11
N PRO A 380 -12.07 -1.35 -25.72
CA PRO A 380 -11.04 -2.31 -26.14
C PRO A 380 -10.15 -1.74 -27.26
N HIS A 381 -10.70 -0.81 -28.06
CA HIS A 381 -10.00 -0.09 -29.12
C HIS A 381 -10.45 1.37 -29.14
N GLY A 382 -9.51 2.29 -29.37
CA GLY A 382 -9.79 3.73 -29.45
C GLY A 382 -9.43 4.50 -28.18
N ALA A 383 -9.76 5.79 -28.17
CA ALA A 383 -9.47 6.67 -27.04
C ALA A 383 -10.52 6.53 -25.93
N PRO A 384 -10.14 6.69 -24.65
CA PRO A 384 -11.10 6.75 -23.56
C PRO A 384 -12.11 7.88 -23.74
N THR A 385 -13.36 7.63 -23.38
CA THR A 385 -14.43 8.64 -23.37
C THR A 385 -14.83 8.98 -21.95
N MET A 386 -15.26 10.22 -21.72
CA MET A 386 -15.65 10.71 -20.40
C MET A 386 -17.13 11.09 -20.38
N SER A 387 -17.81 10.75 -19.29
CA SER A 387 -19.18 11.15 -19.01
C SER A 387 -19.26 11.73 -17.60
N VAL A 388 -20.09 12.75 -17.40
CA VAL A 388 -20.30 13.37 -16.09
C VAL A 388 -21.66 12.95 -15.56
N SER A 389 -21.70 12.57 -14.28
CA SER A 389 -22.94 12.16 -13.61
C SER A 389 -23.86 13.36 -13.34
N SER A 390 -25.10 13.05 -12.99
CA SER A 390 -25.93 13.98 -12.21
C SER A 390 -25.21 14.39 -10.91
N ALA A 391 -25.62 15.51 -10.32
CA ALA A 391 -25.20 15.86 -8.97
C ALA A 391 -25.60 14.76 -7.97
N LEU A 392 -24.74 14.50 -6.98
CA LEU A 392 -25.01 13.61 -5.86
C LEU A 392 -26.24 14.10 -5.07
N GLN A 393 -27.18 13.17 -4.85
CA GLN A 393 -28.43 13.39 -4.09
C GLN A 393 -28.56 12.34 -2.98
N GLY A 394 -29.44 12.58 -2.00
CA GLY A 394 -29.64 11.71 -0.85
C GLY A 394 -29.08 12.34 0.43
N THR A 395 -28.33 11.56 1.22
CA THR A 395 -27.63 12.04 2.42
C THR A 395 -26.12 11.91 2.23
N ILE A 396 -25.32 12.67 2.99
CA ILE A 396 -23.84 12.57 2.93
C ILE A 396 -23.36 11.14 3.21
N ASP A 397 -24.05 10.41 4.09
CA ASP A 397 -23.68 9.03 4.46
C ASP A 397 -24.12 7.98 3.43
N ALA A 398 -25.00 8.33 2.49
CA ALA A 398 -25.51 7.43 1.46
C ALA A 398 -26.04 8.23 0.25
N ALA A 399 -25.12 8.87 -0.49
CA ALA A 399 -25.48 9.66 -1.66
C ALA A 399 -25.35 8.84 -2.95
N THR A 400 -26.17 9.17 -3.95
CA THR A 400 -26.20 8.51 -5.25
C THR A 400 -26.22 9.50 -6.41
N ALA A 401 -25.66 9.09 -7.54
CA ALA A 401 -25.73 9.80 -8.82
C ALA A 401 -25.77 8.81 -9.98
N THR A 402 -26.20 9.26 -11.16
CA THR A 402 -26.20 8.43 -12.37
C THR A 402 -25.49 9.16 -13.51
N ALA A 403 -24.64 8.45 -14.25
CA ALA A 403 -24.03 8.91 -15.49
C ALA A 403 -24.58 8.11 -16.68
N ASN A 404 -24.79 8.76 -17.82
CA ASN A 404 -25.15 8.07 -19.06
C ASN A 404 -23.91 7.86 -19.91
N VAL A 405 -23.53 6.61 -20.15
CA VAL A 405 -22.28 6.24 -20.85
C VAL A 405 -22.62 5.49 -22.13
N SER A 406 -21.99 5.88 -23.24
CA SER A 406 -22.13 5.12 -24.50
C SER A 406 -21.10 4.00 -24.53
N LEU A 407 -21.54 2.74 -24.48
CA LEU A 407 -20.65 1.58 -24.54
C LEU A 407 -20.37 1.21 -26.00
N PRO A 408 -19.10 1.04 -26.42
CA PRO A 408 -18.78 0.41 -27.70
C PRO A 408 -18.95 -1.10 -27.63
N ASP A 409 -18.94 -1.75 -28.79
CA ASP A 409 -18.94 -3.22 -28.86
C ASP A 409 -17.65 -3.79 -28.23
N GLY A 410 -17.81 -4.84 -27.42
CA GLY A 410 -16.70 -5.55 -26.77
C GLY A 410 -16.42 -5.10 -25.32
N PRO A 411 -15.44 -5.74 -24.66
CA PRO A 411 -15.16 -5.54 -23.24
C PRO A 411 -14.60 -4.12 -23.01
N SER A 412 -15.25 -3.36 -22.13
CA SER A 412 -14.85 -2.00 -21.75
C SER A 412 -14.66 -1.90 -20.24
N VAL A 413 -13.76 -1.00 -19.80
CA VAL A 413 -13.50 -0.74 -18.38
C VAL A 413 -14.07 0.62 -17.99
N LEU A 414 -14.78 0.69 -16.87
CA LEU A 414 -15.29 1.94 -16.30
C LEU A 414 -14.49 2.31 -15.05
N LEU A 415 -14.13 3.58 -14.93
CA LEU A 415 -13.51 4.17 -13.75
C LEU A 415 -14.31 5.40 -13.32
N ALA A 416 -14.71 5.45 -12.05
CA ALA A 416 -15.37 6.61 -11.48
C ALA A 416 -14.39 7.40 -10.61
N THR A 417 -14.30 8.71 -10.84
CA THR A 417 -13.47 9.62 -10.04
C THR A 417 -14.22 10.89 -9.68
N LEU A 418 -13.90 11.46 -8.52
CA LEU A 418 -14.39 12.78 -8.13
C LEU A 418 -13.33 13.54 -7.34
N SER A 419 -13.49 14.86 -7.28
CA SER A 419 -12.69 15.72 -6.40
C SER A 419 -13.60 16.79 -5.81
N TYR A 420 -13.40 17.11 -4.54
CA TYR A 420 -14.11 18.21 -3.88
C TYR A 420 -13.22 18.91 -2.86
N SER A 421 -13.49 20.19 -2.63
CA SER A 421 -12.77 20.99 -1.64
C SER A 421 -13.26 20.71 -0.22
N VAL A 422 -12.33 20.72 0.73
CA VAL A 422 -12.63 20.53 2.15
C VAL A 422 -12.36 21.79 2.95
N ALA A 423 -13.26 22.09 3.90
CA ALA A 423 -13.18 23.27 4.75
C ALA A 423 -13.68 22.96 6.18
N GLY A 424 -13.36 23.85 7.12
CA GLY A 424 -13.88 23.82 8.49
C GLY A 424 -13.54 22.54 9.26
N ALA A 425 -14.54 21.92 9.88
CA ALA A 425 -14.37 20.74 10.72
C ALA A 425 -13.81 19.52 9.95
N GLN A 426 -14.18 19.35 8.68
CA GLN A 426 -13.67 18.25 7.86
C GLN A 426 -12.18 18.44 7.52
N GLN A 427 -11.74 19.70 7.30
CA GLN A 427 -10.33 20.01 7.10
C GLN A 427 -9.48 19.72 8.35
N GLN A 428 -9.99 20.00 9.56
CA GLN A 428 -9.32 19.64 10.81
C GLN A 428 -9.32 18.13 11.06
N ALA A 429 -10.43 17.46 10.76
CA ALA A 429 -10.53 16.01 10.90
C ALA A 429 -9.58 15.29 9.94
N LEU A 430 -9.37 15.80 8.73
CA LEU A 430 -8.47 15.18 7.75
C LEU A 430 -7.00 15.59 7.94
N SER A 431 -6.71 16.73 8.57
CA SER A 431 -5.33 17.18 8.80
C SER A 431 -4.53 16.25 9.72
N ARG A 432 -5.19 15.37 10.49
CA ARG A 432 -4.51 14.33 11.26
C ARG A 432 -3.74 13.37 10.36
N PHE A 433 -4.26 13.05 9.18
CA PHE A 433 -3.61 12.12 8.24
C PHE A 433 -2.48 12.76 7.42
N THR A 434 -2.28 14.06 7.57
CA THR A 434 -1.28 14.84 6.84
C THR A 434 -0.26 15.45 7.78
N GLY A 435 -0.08 14.91 9.00
CA GLY A 435 0.88 15.44 9.97
C GLY A 435 0.57 16.87 10.42
N GLY A 436 -0.72 17.21 10.52
CA GLY A 436 -1.21 18.53 10.93
C GLY A 436 -1.33 19.55 9.80
N GLU A 437 -0.91 19.22 8.58
CA GLU A 437 -1.02 20.11 7.43
C GLU A 437 -2.49 20.24 6.96
N LYS A 438 -2.94 21.46 6.65
CA LYS A 438 -4.33 21.67 6.19
C LYS A 438 -4.59 20.94 4.87
N VAL A 439 -5.66 20.16 4.83
CA VAL A 439 -6.17 19.51 3.61
C VAL A 439 -7.07 20.51 2.87
N ILE A 440 -6.87 20.71 1.58
CA ILE A 440 -7.65 21.66 0.75
C ILE A 440 -8.63 20.95 -0.19
N SER A 441 -8.33 19.71 -0.60
CA SER A 441 -9.24 18.89 -1.39
C SER A 441 -9.06 17.41 -1.11
N VAL A 442 -10.11 16.65 -1.40
CA VAL A 442 -10.14 15.20 -1.41
C VAL A 442 -10.40 14.75 -2.84
N GLU A 443 -9.61 13.82 -3.33
CA GLU A 443 -9.82 13.13 -4.59
C GLU A 443 -10.17 11.67 -4.29
N LEU A 444 -11.24 11.17 -4.89
CA LEU A 444 -11.63 9.77 -4.78
C LEU A 444 -11.57 9.12 -6.14
N ALA A 445 -11.08 7.88 -6.18
CA ALA A 445 -11.19 7.00 -7.32
C ALA A 445 -11.79 5.67 -6.87
N ALA A 446 -12.79 5.19 -7.62
CA ALA A 446 -13.25 3.82 -7.46
C ALA A 446 -12.11 2.89 -7.85
N SER A 447 -11.75 1.93 -6.99
CA SER A 447 -10.70 0.96 -7.29
C SER A 447 -11.27 -0.37 -7.77
N ILE A 448 -10.43 -1.09 -8.49
CA ILE A 448 -10.49 -2.55 -8.59
C ILE A 448 -10.31 -3.12 -7.17
N GLY A 449 -11.17 -4.05 -6.75
CA GLY A 449 -11.16 -4.64 -5.42
C GLY A 449 -11.90 -3.82 -4.35
N GLY A 450 -13.01 -3.17 -4.73
CA GLY A 450 -14.09 -2.68 -3.86
C GLY A 450 -13.84 -1.43 -3.04
N ASN A 451 -12.58 -1.16 -2.65
CA ASN A 451 -12.23 -0.04 -1.81
C ASN A 451 -11.86 1.20 -2.64
N ALA A 452 -12.54 2.32 -2.42
CA ALA A 452 -12.17 3.59 -3.05
C ALA A 452 -10.78 4.04 -2.58
N THR A 453 -9.92 4.49 -3.49
CA THR A 453 -8.68 5.18 -3.13
C THR A 453 -9.02 6.62 -2.72
N THR A 454 -8.68 7.01 -1.49
CA THR A 454 -8.87 8.39 -1.02
C THR A 454 -7.54 9.12 -1.03
N THR A 455 -7.42 10.15 -1.86
CA THR A 455 -6.23 11.02 -1.87
C THR A 455 -6.55 12.36 -1.24
N LEU A 456 -5.87 12.70 -0.15
CA LEU A 456 -5.89 14.02 0.44
C LEU A 456 -4.85 14.91 -0.24
N VAL A 457 -5.26 16.11 -0.66
CA VAL A 457 -4.36 17.13 -1.19
C VAL A 457 -4.23 18.25 -0.17
N THR A 458 -2.99 18.55 0.25
CA THR A 458 -2.72 19.57 1.26
C THR A 458 -2.51 20.95 0.66
N ALA A 459 -2.47 21.98 1.51
CA ALA A 459 -2.23 23.37 1.11
C ALA A 459 -0.89 23.58 0.37
N SER A 460 0.13 22.74 0.61
CA SER A 460 1.39 22.78 -0.14
C SER A 460 1.34 22.02 -1.48
N GLY A 461 0.23 21.34 -1.79
CA GLY A 461 0.09 20.47 -2.95
C GLY A 461 0.59 19.04 -2.72
N ARG A 462 1.01 18.68 -1.49
CA ARG A 462 1.37 17.30 -1.15
C ARG A 462 0.14 16.40 -1.19
N ARG A 463 0.32 15.20 -1.73
CA ARG A 463 -0.73 14.18 -1.88
C ARG A 463 -0.49 13.06 -0.86
N VAL A 464 -1.50 12.71 -0.08
CA VAL A 464 -1.46 11.61 0.89
C VAL A 464 -2.58 10.64 0.56
N ILE A 465 -2.24 9.37 0.38
CA ILE A 465 -3.20 8.34 -0.03
C ILE A 465 -3.62 7.55 1.21
N LEU A 466 -4.93 7.41 1.36
CA LEU A 466 -5.63 6.68 2.39
C LEU A 466 -6.48 5.58 1.74
#